data_AF-A0A9D8M3T8-F1
#
_entry.id   AF-A0A9D8M3T8-F1
#
_cell.length_a   1.000
_cell.length_b   1.000
_cell.length_c   1.000
_cell.angle_alpha   90.00
_cell.angle_beta   90.00
_cell.angle_gamma   90.00
#
_symmetry.space_group_name_H-M   'P 1'
#
loop_
_entity.id
_entity.type
_entity.pdbx_description
1 polymer ?
#
loop_
_entity_poly.entity_id
_entity_poly.type
_entity_poly.pdbx_seq_one_letter_code
_entity_poly.pdbx_strand_id
1 'polypeptide(L)'
;MARQESKIHVGPQGRVVIPADVRRELHLEPGETLVARVDGDRLVLERPRAALARVQRAFKQAVPDGVSLVDELLAERRAEAERDEAS
;
A
#
# COMPACT_ATOMS: atom_id res chain seq x y z
N MET A 1 1.66 -0.85 23.78
CA MET A 1 1.25 0.44 23.17
C MET A 1 -0.24 0.61 23.40
N ALA A 2 -0.68 1.74 23.94
CA ALA A 2 -2.08 1.96 24.29
C ALA A 2 -2.91 2.04 23.00
N ARG A 3 -3.95 1.22 22.87
CA ARG A 3 -4.97 1.41 21.83
C ARG A 3 -5.80 2.63 22.24
N GLN A 4 -5.56 3.76 21.60
CA GLN A 4 -6.43 4.91 21.75
C GLN A 4 -7.60 4.72 20.78
N GLU A 5 -8.82 4.65 21.31
CA GLU A 5 -10.05 4.49 20.55
C GLU A 5 -10.88 5.76 20.70
N SER A 6 -11.08 6.47 19.59
CA SER A 6 -11.88 7.68 19.53
C SER A 6 -13.04 7.43 18.58
N LYS A 7 -14.28 7.62 19.08
CA LYS A 7 -15.48 7.51 18.23
C LYS A 7 -15.49 8.65 17.23
N ILE A 8 -15.52 8.30 15.95
CA ILE A 8 -15.60 9.26 14.84
C ILE A 8 -16.93 9.07 14.10
N HIS A 9 -17.53 10.18 13.67
CA HIS A 9 -18.72 10.17 12.84
C HIS A 9 -18.35 10.48 11.39
N VAL A 10 -19.03 9.83 10.46
CA VAL A 10 -18.94 10.15 9.04
C VAL A 10 -19.88 11.31 8.77
N GLY A 11 -19.32 12.42 8.27
CA GLY A 11 -20.11 13.60 7.93
C GLY A 11 -21.00 13.37 6.69
N PRO A 12 -21.91 14.31 6.37
CA PRO A 12 -22.85 14.18 5.25
C PRO A 12 -22.20 13.94 3.87
N GLN A 13 -20.94 14.33 3.70
CA GLN A 13 -20.18 14.17 2.46
C GLN A 13 -19.21 12.96 2.49
N GLY A 14 -19.38 12.03 3.44
CA GLY A 14 -18.48 10.87 3.58
C GLY A 14 -17.12 11.21 4.19
N ARG A 15 -16.91 12.44 4.68
CA ARG A 15 -15.65 12.88 5.29
C ARG A 15 -15.59 12.43 6.75
N VAL A 16 -14.42 11.94 7.16
CA VAL A 16 -14.10 11.66 8.56
C VAL A 16 -13.10 12.68 9.07
N VAL A 17 -13.29 13.13 10.30
CA VAL A 17 -12.33 14.04 10.97
C VAL A 17 -11.39 13.18 11.79
N ILE A 18 -10.09 13.25 11.50
CA ILE A 18 -9.06 12.61 12.33
C ILE A 18 -8.91 13.44 13.61
N PRO A 19 -9.18 12.88 14.80
CA PRO A 19 -9.05 13.59 16.08
C PRO A 19 -7.63 14.13 16.33
N ALA A 20 -7.52 15.21 17.12
CA ALA A 20 -6.27 15.97 17.26
C ALA A 20 -5.15 15.20 17.97
N ASP A 21 -5.51 14.37 18.94
CA ASP A 21 -4.66 13.36 19.57
C ASP A 21 -4.03 12.42 18.54
N VAL A 22 -4.85 11.80 17.67
CA VAL A 22 -4.37 10.88 16.62
C VAL A 22 -3.45 11.59 15.62
N ARG A 23 -3.78 12.83 15.22
CA ARG A 23 -2.91 13.60 14.32
C ARG A 23 -1.53 13.86 14.93
N ARG A 24 -1.46 14.19 16.23
CA ARG A 24 -0.19 14.47 16.92
C ARG A 24 0.65 13.21 17.09
N GLU A 25 0.03 12.09 17.45
CA GLU A 25 0.74 10.81 17.62
C GLU A 25 1.31 10.30 16.29
N LEU A 26 0.56 10.47 15.19
CA LEU A 26 1.01 10.06 13.86
C LEU A 26 1.85 11.12 13.15
N HIS A 27 2.04 12.31 13.74
CA HIS A 27 2.72 13.47 13.14
C HIS A 27 2.15 13.82 11.75
N LEU A 28 0.82 13.90 11.65
CA LEU A 28 0.14 14.25 10.42
C LEU A 28 0.08 15.77 10.25
N GLU A 29 0.60 16.25 9.13
CA GLU A 29 0.61 17.68 8.81
C GLU A 29 -0.52 18.07 7.82
N PRO A 30 -1.07 19.29 7.90
CA PRO A 30 -2.01 19.79 6.91
C PRO A 30 -1.43 19.74 5.49
N GLY A 31 -2.20 19.23 4.54
CA GLY A 31 -1.76 19.07 3.14
C GLY A 31 -0.98 17.79 2.87
N GLU A 32 -0.72 16.96 3.87
CA GLU A 32 -0.10 15.64 3.68
C GLU A 32 -1.08 14.67 2.98
N THR A 33 -0.59 13.95 1.97
CA THR A 33 -1.38 12.96 1.23
C THR A 33 -1.29 11.61 1.91
N LEU A 34 -2.44 10.98 2.17
CA LEU A 34 -2.56 9.61 2.65
C LEU A 34 -3.24 8.73 1.61
N VAL A 35 -2.85 7.45 1.58
CA VAL A 35 -3.50 6.41 0.80
C VAL A 35 -4.51 5.70 1.69
N ALA A 36 -5.77 5.69 1.26
CA ALA A 36 -6.83 4.92 1.89
C ALA A 36 -6.98 3.55 1.21
N ARG A 37 -7.10 2.50 2.01
CA ARG A 37 -7.41 1.15 1.51
C ARG A 37 -8.37 0.43 2.44
N VAL A 38 -9.07 -0.54 1.86
CA VAL A 38 -9.92 -1.48 2.61
C VAL A 38 -9.11 -2.75 2.89
N ASP A 39 -9.17 -3.23 4.13
CA ASP A 39 -8.56 -4.46 4.60
C ASP A 39 -9.62 -5.26 5.37
N GLY A 40 -10.32 -6.15 4.66
CA GLY A 40 -11.51 -6.81 5.19
C GLY A 40 -12.59 -5.80 5.56
N ASP A 41 -12.90 -5.70 6.85
CA ASP A 41 -13.86 -4.76 7.44
C ASP A 41 -13.24 -3.44 7.93
N ARG A 42 -11.95 -3.21 7.67
CA ARG A 42 -11.20 -2.07 8.20
C ARG A 42 -10.83 -1.08 7.10
N LEU A 43 -10.95 0.20 7.42
CA LEU A 43 -10.33 1.29 6.66
C LEU A 43 -8.93 1.55 7.21
N VAL A 44 -7.91 1.42 6.36
CA VAL A 44 -6.52 1.70 6.72
C VAL A 44 -6.03 2.90 5.94
N LEU A 45 -5.49 3.89 6.66
CA LEU A 45 -4.90 5.12 6.11
C LEU A 45 -3.39 5.07 6.32
N GLU A 46 -2.61 5.22 5.25
CA GLU A 46 -1.15 5.08 5.31
C GLU A 46 -0.44 6.13 4.44
N ARG A 47 0.78 6.51 4.83
CA ARG A 47 1.62 7.37 3.98
C ARG A 47 2.02 6.62 2.70
N PRO A 48 2.13 7.30 1.54
CA PRO A 48 2.55 6.68 0.28
C PRO A 48 3.87 5.89 0.39
N ARG A 49 4.86 6.43 1.12
CA ARG A 49 6.16 5.76 1.34
C ARG A 49 6.03 4.45 2.13
N ALA A 50 5.13 4.41 3.12
CA ALA A 50 4.84 3.20 3.90
C ALA A 50 4.03 2.18 3.08
N ALA A 51 3.13 2.67 2.21
CA ALA A 51 2.37 1.82 1.30
C ALA A 51 3.27 1.08 0.30
N LEU A 52 4.27 1.77 -0.29
CA LEU A 52 5.23 1.15 -1.20
C LEU A 52 6.04 0.04 -0.50
N ALA A 53 6.54 0.30 0.71
CA ALA A 53 7.26 -0.70 1.48
C ALA A 53 6.39 -1.90 1.89
N ARG A 54 5.09 -1.69 2.16
CA ARG A 54 4.13 -2.77 2.44
C ARG A 54 3.84 -3.59 1.19
N VAL A 55 3.60 -2.96 0.04
CA VAL A 55 3.43 -3.65 -1.24
C VAL A 55 4.67 -4.50 -1.52
N GLN A 56 5.87 -3.93 -1.44
CA GLN A 56 7.12 -4.67 -1.62
C GLN A 56 7.27 -5.85 -0.64
N ARG A 57 6.86 -5.69 0.63
CA ARG A 57 6.88 -6.79 1.62
C ARG A 57 5.82 -7.87 1.35
N ALA A 58 4.61 -7.49 0.96
CA ALA A 58 3.56 -8.43 0.59
C ALA A 58 3.95 -9.26 -0.63
N PHE A 59 4.57 -8.62 -1.64
CA PHE A 59 5.17 -9.32 -2.77
C PHE A 59 6.30 -10.24 -2.32
N LYS A 60 7.22 -9.80 -1.46
CA LYS A 60 8.31 -10.68 -0.95
C LYS A 60 7.82 -11.86 -0.11
N GLN A 61 6.72 -11.73 0.62
CA GLN A 61 6.17 -12.84 1.43
C GLN A 61 5.36 -13.85 0.60
N ALA A 62 4.81 -13.42 -0.54
CA ALA A 62 4.10 -14.28 -1.47
C ALA A 62 5.05 -15.04 -2.43
N VAL A 63 6.35 -14.73 -2.40
CA VAL A 63 7.36 -15.29 -3.29
C VAL A 63 8.33 -16.14 -2.47
N PRO A 64 8.48 -17.45 -2.76
CA PRO A 64 9.42 -18.31 -2.05
C PRO A 64 10.86 -17.78 -2.15
N ASP A 65 11.65 -17.94 -1.09
CA ASP A 65 13.07 -17.60 -1.11
C ASP A 65 13.77 -18.30 -2.28
N GLY A 66 14.38 -17.52 -3.18
CA GLY A 66 15.10 -18.01 -4.36
C GLY A 66 14.36 -17.91 -5.69
N VAL A 67 13.11 -17.44 -5.73
CA VAL A 67 12.38 -17.18 -6.99
C VAL A 67 12.46 -15.71 -7.36
N SER A 68 13.18 -15.40 -8.44
CA SER A 68 13.22 -14.06 -9.02
C SER A 68 12.19 -13.96 -10.15
N LEU A 69 10.98 -13.51 -9.80
CA LEU A 69 9.93 -13.19 -10.79
C LEU A 69 10.38 -12.11 -11.79
N VAL A 70 11.36 -11.29 -11.43
CA VAL A 70 11.99 -10.34 -12.35
C VAL A 70 12.77 -11.07 -13.44
N ASP A 71 13.48 -12.14 -13.10
CA ASP A 71 14.22 -12.94 -14.07
C ASP A 71 13.28 -13.78 -14.96
N GLU A 72 12.16 -14.29 -14.41
CA GLU A 72 11.11 -14.95 -15.20
C GLU A 72 10.44 -13.97 -16.19
N LEU A 73 10.06 -12.77 -15.74
CA LEU A 73 9.47 -11.74 -16.61
C LEU A 73 10.45 -11.24 -17.69
N LEU A 74 11.75 -11.15 -17.37
CA LEU A 74 12.78 -10.79 -18.34
C LEU A 74 13.03 -11.91 -19.36
N ALA A 75 12.98 -13.18 -18.93
CA ALA A 75 13.11 -14.33 -19.82
C ALA A 75 11.93 -14.43 -20.80
N GLU A 76 10.70 -14.21 -20.32
CA GLU A 76 9.50 -14.18 -21.17
C GLU A 76 9.57 -13.07 -22.22
N ARG A 77 10.00 -11.86 -21.84
CA ARG A 77 10.17 -10.74 -22.79
C ARG A 77 11.23 -10.98 -23.85
N ARG A 78 12.33 -11.68 -23.52
CA ARG A 78 13.37 -12.05 -24.49
C ARG A 78 12.87 -13.12 -25.45
N ALA A 79 12.17 -14.13 -24.95
CA ALA A 79 11.60 -15.19 -25.78
C ALA A 79 10.48 -14.68 -26.71
N GLU A 80 9.76 -13.63 -26.30
CA GLU A 80 8.77 -12.95 -27.14
C GLU A 80 9.47 -12.15 -28.27
N ALA A 81 10.54 -11.41 -27.95
CA ALA A 81 11.32 -10.67 -28.95
C ALA A 81 11.97 -11.58 -30.00
N GLU A 82 12.49 -12.76 -29.61
CA GLU A 82 13.06 -13.73 -30.55
C GLU A 82 12.03 -14.36 -31.49
N ARG A 83 10.76 -14.45 -31.08
CA ARG A 83 9.67 -14.96 -31.95
C ARG A 83 9.23 -13.90 -32.96
N ASP A 84 9.27 -12.64 -32.59
CA ASP A 84 8.92 -11.53 -33.47
C ASP A 84 10.02 -11.25 -34.52
N GLU A 85 11.29 -11.54 -34.23
CA GLU A 85 12.40 -11.44 -35.19
C GLU A 85 12.49 -12.62 -36.18
N ALA A 86 11.87 -13.76 -35.86
CA ALA A 86 11.88 -14.96 -36.70
C ALA A 86 10.67 -15.08 -37.66
N SER A 87 9.81 -14.06 -37.74
CA SER A 87 8.65 -13.98 -38.65
C SER A 87 8.84 -12.98 -39.79
#